data_AF-A0A1Q9S177-F1
#
_entry.id   AF-A0A1Q9S177-F1
#
_cell.length_a   1.000
_cell.length_b   1.000
_cell.length_c   1.000
_cell.angle_alpha   90.00
_cell.angle_beta   90.00
_cell.angle_gamma   90.00
#
_symmetry.space_group_name_H-M   'P 1'
#
loop_
_entity.id
_entity.type
_entity.pdbx_description
1 polymer ?
#
loop_
_entity_poly.entity_id
_entity_poly.type
_entity_poly.pdbx_seq_one_letter_code
_entity_poly.pdbx_strand_id
1 'polypeptide(L)'
;MTAPPGRLTPVAPEPQQRPRRGYVRYLVAALFTLAVAVAALPDLLFGLDRRSPFVQLVSMRPWILTGVAVVLVLLLLVLVFERRVWPFAAGVLAVLLIGGGMVLPRMLVDPEPTRGSPFRVLAFNTYEGEADVAQLADLIKTHQPDAVSISESGQIFADKLAPIVEPLGYRTYVSTDDDGDDDVEEVTALVSDQYDDIEVRIGTDTSTFPYIEITGGALGDMRFVAFHSVAPVPGSVPQWNATSRCCPAGVPARHRPSWRATSTPPWTTPRCGPAPRVARTQRHNAARDWSRRGGPARSSGRTDRRSTTCSPPRASRPRPSTCTTSRAATTAPS
;
A
#
# COMPACT_ATOMS: atom_id res chain seq x y z
N MET A 1 2.07 -60.33 80.84
CA MET A 1 2.45 -58.92 80.63
C MET A 1 1.96 -58.53 79.24
N THR A 2 0.85 -57.80 79.19
CA THR A 2 0.09 -57.49 77.97
C THR A 2 0.36 -56.02 77.64
N ALA A 3 1.01 -55.75 76.50
CA ALA A 3 1.29 -54.38 76.07
C ALA A 3 -0.03 -53.68 75.62
N PRO A 4 -0.21 -52.37 75.86
CA PRO A 4 -1.42 -51.67 75.46
C PRO A 4 -1.45 -51.43 73.94
N PRO A 5 -2.64 -51.41 73.31
CA PRO A 5 -2.76 -51.09 71.89
C PRO A 5 -2.36 -49.62 71.66
N GLY A 6 -1.31 -49.41 70.88
CA GLY A 6 -0.88 -48.09 70.44
C GLY A 6 -1.98 -47.39 69.65
N ARG A 7 -2.34 -46.17 70.05
CA ARG A 7 -3.14 -45.24 69.24
C ARG A 7 -2.45 -45.07 67.89
N LEU A 8 -3.12 -45.48 66.82
CA LEU A 8 -2.80 -45.03 65.47
C LEU A 8 -3.13 -43.54 65.38
N THR A 9 -2.11 -42.70 65.33
CA THR A 9 -2.26 -41.28 65.01
C THR A 9 -2.83 -41.18 63.58
N PRO A 10 -3.93 -40.45 63.33
CA PRO A 10 -4.39 -40.22 61.97
C PRO A 10 -3.30 -39.44 61.22
N VAL A 11 -2.73 -40.03 60.17
CA VAL A 11 -1.89 -39.30 59.23
C VAL A 11 -2.77 -38.22 58.61
N ALA A 12 -2.50 -36.96 58.92
CA ALA A 12 -3.19 -35.84 58.28
C ALA A 12 -2.96 -35.93 56.76
N PRO A 13 -4.01 -35.81 55.93
CA PRO A 13 -3.82 -35.86 54.49
C PRO A 13 -2.88 -34.73 54.09
N GLU A 14 -1.76 -35.11 53.47
CA GLU A 14 -0.80 -34.18 52.88
C GLU A 14 -1.57 -33.26 51.93
N PRO A 15 -1.40 -31.92 52.01
CA PRO A 15 -2.14 -31.00 51.17
C PRO A 15 -1.83 -31.31 49.71
N GLN A 16 -2.79 -31.92 49.00
CA GLN A 16 -2.69 -32.20 47.57
C GLN A 16 -2.47 -30.88 46.82
N GLN A 17 -1.22 -30.61 46.43
CA GLN A 17 -0.91 -29.51 45.52
C GLN A 17 -1.47 -29.85 44.12
N ARG A 18 -2.76 -29.59 43.90
CA ARG A 18 -3.39 -29.55 42.57
C ARG A 18 -3.16 -28.17 41.91
N PRO A 19 -3.51 -27.97 40.63
CA PRO A 19 -2.83 -28.33 39.40
C PRO A 19 -2.28 -27.07 38.69
N ARG A 20 -1.44 -26.26 39.37
CA ARG A 20 -0.94 -24.99 38.80
C ARG A 20 -0.23 -25.11 37.45
N ARG A 21 0.41 -26.26 37.17
CA ARG A 21 1.14 -26.51 35.91
C ARG A 21 0.26 -26.56 34.66
N GLY A 22 -1.03 -26.89 34.79
CA GLY A 22 -1.94 -26.97 33.64
C GLY A 22 -2.25 -25.60 33.03
N TYR A 23 -2.53 -24.61 33.88
CA TYR A 23 -2.89 -23.25 33.47
C TYR A 23 -1.73 -22.49 32.81
N VAL A 24 -0.50 -22.68 33.30
CA VAL A 24 0.70 -22.06 32.71
C VAL A 24 0.85 -22.46 31.24
N ARG A 25 0.61 -23.74 30.90
CA ARG A 25 0.69 -24.20 29.51
C ARG A 25 -0.30 -23.50 28.61
N TYR A 26 -1.55 -23.37 29.03
CA TYR A 26 -2.57 -22.68 28.23
C TYR A 26 -2.29 -21.19 28.09
N LEU A 27 -1.74 -20.56 29.14
CA LEU A 27 -1.28 -19.17 29.06
C LEU A 27 -0.16 -19.02 28.02
N VAL A 28 0.84 -19.89 28.05
CA VAL A 28 1.95 -19.86 27.07
C VAL A 28 1.43 -20.13 25.65
N ALA A 29 0.53 -21.09 25.46
CA ALA A 29 -0.09 -21.35 24.17
C ALA A 29 -0.93 -20.17 23.66
N ALA A 30 -1.65 -19.49 24.55
CA ALA A 30 -2.40 -18.29 24.21
C ALA A 30 -1.48 -17.14 23.80
N LEU A 31 -0.38 -16.91 24.52
CA LEU A 31 0.63 -15.91 24.16
C LEU A 31 1.31 -16.23 22.83
N PHE A 32 1.63 -17.50 22.58
CA PHE A 32 2.17 -17.96 21.30
C PHE A 32 1.19 -17.72 20.16
N THR A 33 -0.08 -18.09 20.36
CA THR A 33 -1.15 -17.86 19.38
C THR A 33 -1.32 -16.38 19.10
N LEU A 34 -1.28 -15.53 20.13
CA LEU A 34 -1.34 -14.08 19.98
C LEU A 34 -0.15 -13.54 19.17
N ALA A 35 1.07 -14.03 19.39
CA ALA A 35 2.23 -13.63 18.61
C ALA A 35 2.07 -14.00 17.12
N VAL A 36 1.59 -15.21 16.83
CA VAL A 36 1.29 -15.65 15.46
C VAL A 36 0.17 -14.80 14.84
N ALA A 37 -0.87 -14.49 15.60
CA ALA A 37 -1.97 -13.63 15.17
C ALA A 37 -1.52 -12.18 14.90
N VAL A 38 -0.62 -11.61 15.71
CA VAL A 38 -0.04 -10.27 15.47
C VAL A 38 0.73 -10.22 14.16
N ALA A 39 1.45 -11.30 13.83
CA ALA A 39 2.18 -11.38 12.57
C ALA A 39 1.25 -11.56 11.36
N ALA A 40 0.27 -12.46 11.45
CA ALA A 40 -0.57 -12.85 10.32
C ALA A 40 -1.81 -11.96 10.10
N LEU A 41 -2.38 -11.44 11.19
CA LEU A 41 -3.69 -10.76 11.25
C LEU A 41 -3.63 -9.44 12.06
N PRO A 42 -2.69 -8.53 11.79
CA PRO A 42 -2.55 -7.29 12.56
C PRO A 42 -3.78 -6.36 12.43
N ASP A 43 -4.52 -6.43 11.32
CA ASP A 43 -5.75 -5.68 11.07
C ASP A 43 -6.91 -6.04 12.01
N LEU A 44 -6.94 -7.27 12.52
CA LEU A 44 -7.94 -7.69 13.50
C LEU A 44 -7.60 -7.26 14.93
N LEU A 45 -6.41 -6.69 15.14
CA LEU A 45 -5.89 -6.37 16.45
C LEU A 45 -5.78 -4.85 16.59
N PHE A 46 -6.75 -4.22 17.24
CA PHE A 46 -6.68 -2.83 17.74
C PHE A 46 -6.11 -1.78 16.75
N GLY A 47 -6.36 -1.96 15.45
CA GLY A 47 -5.88 -1.07 14.39
C GLY A 47 -4.37 -1.10 14.18
N LEU A 48 -3.69 -2.23 14.43
CA LEU A 48 -2.25 -2.36 14.19
C LEU A 48 -1.91 -2.15 12.71
N ASP A 49 -2.81 -2.50 11.78
CA ASP A 49 -2.72 -2.23 10.34
C ASP A 49 -2.50 -0.77 9.96
N ARG A 50 -2.75 0.17 10.88
CA ARG A 50 -2.52 1.62 10.68
C ARG A 50 -1.17 2.10 11.20
N ARG A 51 -0.27 1.20 11.62
CA ARG A 51 1.03 1.53 12.22
C ARG A 51 2.16 0.73 11.55
N SER A 52 3.32 1.37 11.38
CA SER A 52 4.55 0.64 11.02
C SER A 52 5.03 -0.18 12.22
N PRO A 53 5.55 -1.41 12.03
CA PRO A 53 5.73 -2.13 10.76
C PRO A 53 4.55 -3.03 10.34
N PHE A 54 3.46 -3.04 11.10
CA PHE A 54 2.37 -4.01 10.92
C PHE A 54 1.57 -3.80 9.63
N VAL A 55 1.48 -2.57 9.13
CA VAL A 55 0.88 -2.28 7.82
C VAL A 55 1.55 -3.06 6.69
N GLN A 56 2.88 -3.27 6.75
CA GLN A 56 3.61 -4.02 5.73
C GLN A 56 3.30 -5.53 5.78
N LEU A 57 2.99 -6.06 6.97
CA LEU A 57 2.63 -7.47 7.15
C LEU A 57 1.30 -7.81 6.47
N VAL A 58 0.37 -6.85 6.37
CA VAL A 58 -0.91 -7.05 5.67
C VAL A 58 -0.66 -7.40 4.20
N SER A 59 0.26 -6.70 3.52
CA SER A 59 0.62 -6.97 2.13
C SER A 59 1.31 -8.32 1.93
N MET A 60 2.04 -8.79 2.95
CA MET A 60 2.76 -10.07 2.92
C MET A 60 1.94 -11.26 3.46
N ARG A 61 0.65 -11.05 3.76
CA ARG A 61 -0.20 -12.06 4.40
C ARG A 61 -0.19 -13.43 3.71
N PRO A 62 -0.27 -13.57 2.37
CA PRO A 62 -0.23 -14.90 1.74
C PRO A 62 1.05 -15.68 2.06
N TRP A 63 2.19 -15.01 2.07
CA TRP A 63 3.49 -15.61 2.41
C TRP A 63 3.58 -15.95 3.89
N ILE A 64 3.10 -15.06 4.76
CA ILE A 64 3.07 -15.31 6.20
C ILE A 64 2.18 -16.52 6.51
N LEU A 65 0.99 -16.62 5.91
CA LEU A 65 0.09 -17.77 6.11
C LEU A 65 0.70 -19.09 5.61
N THR A 66 1.52 -19.04 4.55
CA THR A 66 2.30 -20.22 4.12
C THR A 66 3.27 -20.65 5.21
N GLY A 67 4.00 -19.70 5.82
CA GLY A 67 4.85 -19.97 6.98
C GLY A 67 4.06 -20.52 8.19
N VAL A 68 2.89 -19.95 8.49
CA VAL A 68 1.99 -20.42 9.56
C VAL A 68 1.52 -21.86 9.29
N ALA A 69 1.23 -22.22 8.04
CA ALA A 69 0.87 -23.57 7.66
C ALA A 69 2.04 -24.55 7.89
N VAL A 70 3.28 -24.17 7.55
CA VAL A 70 4.47 -24.97 7.87
C VAL A 70 4.62 -25.17 9.37
N VAL A 71 4.46 -24.11 10.18
CA VAL A 71 4.48 -24.21 11.65
C VAL A 71 3.39 -25.15 12.17
N LEU A 72 2.18 -25.11 11.60
CA LEU A 72 1.11 -26.04 11.95
C LEU A 72 1.52 -27.49 11.67
N VAL A 73 2.07 -27.78 10.49
CA VAL A 73 2.52 -29.13 10.14
C VAL A 73 3.59 -29.62 11.12
N LEU A 74 4.56 -28.77 11.47
CA LEU A 74 5.58 -29.12 12.48
C LEU A 74 4.95 -29.40 13.86
N LEU A 75 3.98 -28.59 14.29
CA LEU A 75 3.27 -28.82 15.56
C LEU A 75 2.45 -30.11 15.54
N LEU A 76 1.82 -30.45 14.42
CA LEU A 76 1.10 -31.71 14.24
C LEU A 76 2.05 -32.92 14.29
N LEU A 77 3.24 -32.81 13.69
CA LEU A 77 4.28 -33.85 13.81
C LEU A 77 4.73 -34.04 15.26
N VAL A 78 4.99 -32.94 15.98
CA VAL A 78 5.34 -33.01 17.40
C VAL A 78 4.19 -33.59 18.23
N LEU A 79 2.93 -33.29 17.88
CA LEU A 79 1.74 -33.81 18.57
C LEU A 79 1.63 -35.34 18.53
N VAL A 80 2.18 -35.99 17.50
CA VAL A 80 2.27 -37.46 17.43
C VAL A 80 3.06 -38.02 18.61
N PHE A 81 4.14 -37.33 19.00
CA PHE A 81 5.06 -37.76 20.07
C PHE A 81 4.73 -37.14 21.43
N GLU A 82 4.26 -35.90 21.47
CA GLU A 82 4.00 -35.14 22.69
C GLU A 82 2.60 -34.50 22.65
N ARG A 83 1.62 -35.19 23.25
CA ARG A 83 0.21 -34.75 23.28
C ARG A 83 0.00 -33.42 23.99
N ARG A 84 0.97 -32.93 24.76
CA ARG A 84 0.87 -31.65 25.46
C ARG A 84 0.93 -30.43 24.54
N VAL A 85 1.36 -30.56 23.28
CA VAL A 85 1.45 -29.41 22.34
C VAL A 85 0.12 -29.04 21.67
N TRP A 86 -0.95 -29.80 21.89
CA TRP A 86 -2.24 -29.58 21.24
C TRP A 86 -2.81 -28.15 21.34
N PRO A 87 -2.70 -27.38 22.46
CA PRO A 87 -3.26 -26.04 22.49
C PRO A 87 -2.51 -25.07 21.56
N PHE A 88 -1.23 -25.31 21.29
CA PHE A 88 -0.45 -24.52 20.31
C PHE A 88 -0.93 -24.82 18.89
N ALA A 89 -1.09 -26.11 18.55
CA ALA A 89 -1.60 -26.52 17.24
C ALA A 89 -3.02 -25.98 16.99
N ALA A 90 -3.89 -26.04 18.00
CA ALA A 90 -5.25 -25.49 17.92
C ALA A 90 -5.26 -23.97 17.68
N GLY A 91 -4.41 -23.23 18.40
CA GLY A 91 -4.28 -21.78 18.21
C GLY A 91 -3.75 -21.40 16.83
N VAL A 92 -2.70 -22.07 16.35
CA VAL A 92 -2.15 -21.85 15.00
C VAL A 92 -3.17 -22.20 13.93
N LEU A 93 -3.89 -23.32 14.08
CA LEU A 93 -4.96 -23.71 13.17
C LEU A 93 -6.06 -22.64 13.12
N ALA A 94 -6.48 -22.09 14.26
CA ALA A 94 -7.47 -21.03 14.31
C ALA A 94 -7.01 -19.77 13.53
N VAL A 95 -5.76 -19.33 13.73
CA VAL A 95 -5.18 -18.20 12.97
C VAL A 95 -5.14 -18.50 11.47
N LEU A 96 -4.73 -19.72 11.09
CA LEU A 96 -4.64 -20.13 9.70
C LEU A 96 -6.02 -20.17 9.03
N LEU A 97 -7.04 -20.67 9.71
CA LEU A 97 -8.41 -20.70 9.18
C LEU A 97 -8.99 -19.30 9.00
N ILE A 98 -8.80 -18.41 9.98
CA ILE A 98 -9.25 -17.01 9.88
C ILE A 98 -8.51 -16.31 8.74
N GLY A 99 -7.18 -16.38 8.71
CA GLY A 99 -6.38 -15.76 7.66
C GLY A 99 -6.64 -16.33 6.28
N GLY A 100 -6.78 -17.64 6.17
CA GLY A 100 -7.15 -18.34 4.95
C GLY A 100 -8.52 -17.88 4.44
N GLY A 101 -9.52 -17.78 5.31
CA GLY A 101 -10.85 -17.27 4.97
C GLY A 101 -10.84 -15.81 4.48
N MET A 102 -9.87 -14.99 4.89
CA MET A 102 -9.72 -13.61 4.41
C MET A 102 -9.00 -13.52 3.06
N VAL A 103 -8.10 -14.44 2.75
CA VAL A 103 -7.27 -14.41 1.53
C VAL A 103 -7.91 -15.22 0.41
N LEU A 104 -8.52 -16.36 0.71
CA LEU A 104 -9.05 -17.30 -0.27
C LEU A 104 -10.09 -16.69 -1.22
N PRO A 105 -11.05 -15.84 -0.77
CA PRO A 105 -11.99 -15.20 -1.69
C PRO A 105 -11.34 -14.31 -2.75
N ARG A 106 -10.12 -13.82 -2.52
CA ARG A 106 -9.37 -13.02 -3.51
C ARG A 106 -8.69 -13.87 -4.57
N MET A 107 -8.48 -15.16 -4.29
CA MET A 107 -7.85 -16.11 -5.20
C MET A 107 -8.89 -16.85 -6.04
N LEU A 108 -10.13 -16.91 -5.56
CA LEU A 108 -11.24 -17.46 -6.30
C LEU A 108 -11.85 -16.33 -7.13
N VAL A 109 -11.89 -16.52 -8.45
CA VAL A 109 -12.66 -15.63 -9.33
C VAL A 109 -14.12 -15.86 -9.00
N ASP A 110 -14.82 -14.83 -8.55
CA ASP A 110 -16.26 -14.88 -8.30
C ASP A 110 -16.96 -14.36 -9.56
N PRO A 111 -17.57 -15.22 -10.40
CA PRO A 111 -18.36 -14.79 -11.54
C PRO A 111 -19.73 -14.33 -11.04
N GLU A 112 -19.77 -13.35 -10.15
CA GLU A 112 -21.03 -12.68 -9.82
C GLU A 112 -21.53 -11.99 -11.09
N PRO A 113 -22.76 -12.30 -11.57
CA PRO A 113 -23.29 -11.68 -12.76
C PRO A 113 -23.49 -10.19 -12.49
N THR A 114 -22.55 -9.39 -12.98
CA THR A 114 -22.64 -7.94 -12.92
C THR A 114 -23.79 -7.53 -13.84
N ARG A 115 -24.81 -6.86 -13.30
CA ARG A 115 -25.87 -6.27 -14.13
C ARG A 115 -25.31 -4.99 -14.74
N GLY A 116 -25.43 -4.84 -16.06
CA GLY A 116 -24.94 -3.68 -16.82
C GLY A 116 -23.72 -4.01 -17.68
N SER A 117 -23.24 -3.02 -18.43
CA SER A 117 -22.02 -3.15 -19.21
C SER A 117 -20.80 -3.14 -18.29
N PRO A 118 -19.84 -4.05 -18.46
CA PRO A 118 -18.61 -4.04 -17.66
C PRO A 118 -17.80 -2.78 -17.97
N PHE A 119 -17.21 -2.17 -16.94
CA PHE A 119 -16.26 -1.06 -17.07
C PHE A 119 -14.86 -1.57 -16.70
N ARG A 120 -13.94 -1.59 -17.66
CA ARG A 120 -12.59 -2.15 -17.51
C ARG A 120 -11.60 -1.05 -17.16
N VAL A 121 -10.90 -1.23 -16.05
CA VAL A 121 -9.86 -0.31 -15.59
C VAL A 121 -8.51 -0.98 -15.63
N LEU A 122 -7.52 -0.30 -16.19
CA LEU A 122 -6.11 -0.65 -16.05
C LEU A 122 -5.45 0.31 -15.04
N ALA A 123 -4.79 -0.22 -14.01
CA ALA A 123 -3.97 0.57 -13.11
C ALA A 123 -2.51 0.17 -13.30
N PHE A 124 -1.63 1.15 -13.54
CA PHE A 124 -0.23 0.92 -13.84
C PHE A 124 0.66 1.95 -13.14
N ASN A 125 1.76 1.52 -12.54
CA ASN A 125 2.75 2.43 -11.97
C ASN A 125 3.97 2.42 -12.89
N THR A 126 4.42 3.61 -13.30
CA THR A 126 5.50 3.78 -14.28
C THR A 126 6.89 3.84 -13.67
N TYR A 127 7.01 3.80 -12.34
CA TYR A 127 8.25 3.90 -11.58
C TYR A 127 9.06 5.13 -11.98
N GLU A 128 8.72 6.28 -11.38
CA GLU A 128 9.33 7.58 -11.70
C GLU A 128 9.29 7.95 -13.21
N GLY A 129 8.25 7.51 -13.93
CA GLY A 129 8.12 7.77 -15.37
C GLY A 129 9.09 6.97 -16.26
N GLU A 130 9.77 5.95 -15.74
CA GLU A 130 10.80 5.19 -16.47
C GLU A 130 10.28 3.98 -17.24
N ALA A 131 9.00 3.63 -17.10
CA ALA A 131 8.41 2.49 -17.81
C ALA A 131 8.48 2.63 -19.33
N ASP A 132 8.55 1.49 -20.01
CA ASP A 132 8.53 1.44 -21.48
C ASP A 132 7.14 1.81 -22.00
N VAL A 133 7.08 2.98 -22.64
CA VAL A 133 5.87 3.57 -23.20
C VAL A 133 5.24 2.70 -24.29
N ALA A 134 6.06 2.05 -25.13
CA ALA A 134 5.55 1.21 -26.21
C ALA A 134 4.89 -0.06 -25.66
N GLN A 135 5.51 -0.67 -24.64
CA GLN A 135 4.91 -1.84 -23.98
C GLN A 135 3.62 -1.49 -23.24
N LEU A 136 3.54 -0.33 -22.58
CA LEU A 136 2.30 0.14 -21.96
C LEU A 136 1.21 0.39 -23.01
N ALA A 137 1.55 1.02 -24.13
CA ALA A 137 0.61 1.24 -25.22
C ALA A 137 0.12 -0.09 -25.84
N ASP A 138 0.99 -1.09 -25.98
CA ASP A 138 0.61 -2.43 -26.45
C ASP A 138 -0.35 -3.13 -25.47
N LEU A 139 -0.14 -2.96 -24.16
CA LEU A 139 -1.09 -3.45 -23.14
C LEU A 139 -2.45 -2.78 -23.27
N ILE A 140 -2.49 -1.45 -23.44
CA ILE A 140 -3.72 -0.68 -23.65
C ILE A 140 -4.44 -1.16 -24.92
N LYS A 141 -3.70 -1.29 -26.03
CA LYS A 141 -4.24 -1.77 -27.29
C LYS A 141 -4.80 -3.19 -27.20
N THR A 142 -4.10 -4.09 -26.51
CA THR A 142 -4.47 -5.50 -26.38
C THR A 142 -5.68 -5.69 -25.47
N HIS A 143 -5.71 -4.98 -24.34
CA HIS A 143 -6.75 -5.15 -23.33
C HIS A 143 -7.91 -4.18 -23.47
N GLN A 144 -7.79 -3.12 -24.29
CA GLN A 144 -8.80 -2.10 -24.53
C GLN A 144 -9.57 -1.69 -23.24
N PRO A 145 -8.87 -1.19 -22.21
CA PRO A 145 -9.54 -0.71 -21.00
C PRO A 145 -10.40 0.53 -21.31
N ASP A 146 -11.45 0.75 -20.54
CA ASP A 146 -12.29 1.95 -20.65
C ASP A 146 -11.63 3.17 -20.00
N ALA A 147 -10.85 2.93 -18.95
CA ALA A 147 -10.01 3.94 -18.31
C ALA A 147 -8.67 3.37 -17.82
N VAL A 148 -7.65 4.20 -17.79
CA VAL A 148 -6.31 3.87 -17.29
C VAL A 148 -5.91 4.86 -16.21
N SER A 149 -5.48 4.35 -15.05
CA SER A 149 -4.86 5.14 -13.98
C SER A 149 -3.37 4.86 -13.98
N ILE A 150 -2.56 5.86 -14.29
CA ILE A 150 -1.10 5.76 -14.33
C ILE A 150 -0.53 6.59 -13.18
N SER A 151 0.19 5.95 -12.25
CA SER A 151 0.82 6.63 -11.11
C SER A 151 2.33 6.74 -11.32
N GLU A 152 2.93 7.77 -10.74
CA GLU A 152 4.35 8.14 -10.96
C GLU A 152 4.60 8.54 -12.42
N SER A 153 3.64 9.26 -13.00
CA SER A 153 3.64 9.68 -14.40
C SER A 153 3.13 11.12 -14.52
N GLY A 154 4.02 12.03 -14.86
CA GLY A 154 3.72 13.42 -15.12
C GLY A 154 3.68 13.76 -16.61
N GLN A 155 3.77 15.06 -16.90
CA GLN A 155 3.63 15.59 -18.26
C GLN A 155 4.66 14.98 -19.22
N ILE A 156 5.90 14.76 -18.76
CA ILE A 156 6.99 14.18 -19.58
C ILE A 156 6.65 12.76 -20.04
N PHE A 157 6.05 11.94 -19.17
CA PHE A 157 5.62 10.60 -19.54
C PHE A 157 4.40 10.64 -20.45
N ALA A 158 3.43 11.49 -20.14
CA ALA A 158 2.22 11.68 -20.93
C ALA A 158 2.51 12.11 -22.37
N ASP A 159 3.45 13.04 -22.58
CA ASP A 159 3.87 13.52 -23.91
C ASP A 159 4.43 12.42 -24.81
N LYS A 160 5.05 11.39 -24.20
CA LYS A 160 5.54 10.22 -24.94
C LYS A 160 4.42 9.24 -25.24
N LEU A 161 3.47 9.08 -24.33
CA LEU A 161 2.40 8.08 -24.43
C LEU A 161 1.24 8.55 -25.31
N ALA A 162 0.79 9.80 -25.14
CA ALA A 162 -0.37 10.39 -25.80
C ALA A 162 -0.36 10.21 -27.33
N PRO A 163 0.74 10.47 -28.07
CA PRO A 163 0.78 10.30 -29.52
C PRO A 163 0.53 8.86 -29.99
N ILE A 164 0.70 7.86 -29.11
CA ILE A 164 0.50 6.44 -29.41
C ILE A 164 -0.91 6.00 -29.04
N VAL A 165 -1.46 6.49 -27.92
CA VAL A 165 -2.77 6.04 -27.40
C VAL A 165 -3.95 6.90 -27.88
N GLU A 166 -3.75 8.18 -28.19
CA GLU A 166 -4.82 9.03 -28.73
C GLU A 166 -5.37 8.52 -30.06
N PRO A 167 -4.54 8.07 -31.03
CA PRO A 167 -5.05 7.42 -32.24
C PRO A 167 -5.82 6.10 -31.98
N LEU A 168 -5.66 5.50 -30.81
CA LEU A 168 -6.43 4.32 -30.38
C LEU A 168 -7.79 4.69 -29.77
N GLY A 169 -8.12 5.98 -29.68
CA GLY A 169 -9.37 6.48 -29.13
C GLY A 169 -9.33 6.70 -27.63
N TYR A 170 -8.25 7.29 -27.10
CA TYR A 170 -8.11 7.65 -25.69
C TYR A 170 -7.78 9.13 -25.52
N ARG A 171 -8.41 9.78 -24.54
CA ARG A 171 -8.02 11.13 -24.09
C ARG A 171 -7.10 11.05 -22.89
N THR A 172 -6.03 11.83 -22.93
CA THR A 172 -5.01 11.89 -21.89
C THR A 172 -5.22 13.11 -20.98
N TYR A 173 -5.16 12.89 -19.66
CA TYR A 173 -5.25 13.94 -18.65
C TYR A 173 -4.09 13.79 -17.67
N VAL A 174 -3.44 14.88 -17.31
CA VAL A 174 -2.29 14.90 -16.39
C VAL A 174 -2.64 15.74 -15.16
N SER A 175 -2.12 15.35 -14.00
CA SER A 175 -2.43 16.02 -12.73
C SER A 175 -1.72 17.36 -12.54
N THR A 176 -0.62 17.59 -13.24
CA THR A 176 0.13 18.86 -13.25
C THR A 176 0.71 19.08 -14.66
N ASP A 177 1.00 20.34 -14.98
CA ASP A 177 1.67 20.78 -16.21
C ASP A 177 3.12 21.26 -15.95
N ASP A 178 3.74 20.84 -14.84
CA ASP A 178 5.10 21.28 -14.47
C ASP A 178 6.16 20.30 -15.02
N ASP A 179 6.84 20.71 -16.09
CA ASP A 179 7.95 19.97 -16.73
C ASP A 179 9.20 19.81 -15.83
N GLY A 180 9.21 20.41 -14.62
CA GLY A 180 10.35 20.46 -13.71
C GLY A 180 10.37 19.43 -12.58
N ASP A 181 9.28 18.71 -12.35
CA ASP A 181 9.17 17.76 -11.22
C ASP A 181 9.56 16.32 -11.63
N ASP A 182 10.03 15.54 -10.66
CA ASP A 182 10.23 14.10 -10.84
C ASP A 182 8.85 13.43 -10.80
N ASP A 183 8.41 12.81 -11.92
CA ASP A 183 7.07 12.23 -12.17
C ASP A 183 6.44 11.41 -10.99
N VAL A 184 7.24 11.05 -9.99
CA VAL A 184 6.93 10.41 -8.70
C VAL A 184 5.64 10.93 -8.05
N GLU A 185 5.43 12.24 -7.98
CA GLU A 185 4.28 12.82 -7.27
C GLU A 185 3.03 12.94 -8.16
N GLU A 186 3.12 12.57 -9.43
CA GLU A 186 2.10 12.87 -10.44
C GLU A 186 1.33 11.64 -10.93
N VAL A 187 0.18 11.92 -11.55
CA VAL A 187 -0.75 10.92 -12.06
C VAL A 187 -1.20 11.34 -13.46
N THR A 188 -1.24 10.36 -14.36
CA THR A 188 -1.86 10.48 -15.68
C THR A 188 -3.10 9.58 -15.75
N ALA A 189 -4.19 10.07 -16.31
CA ALA A 189 -5.41 9.32 -16.57
C ALA A 189 -5.67 9.24 -18.07
N LEU A 190 -6.01 8.06 -18.57
CA LEU A 190 -6.53 7.88 -19.92
C LEU A 190 -8.00 7.47 -19.84
N VAL A 191 -8.86 8.03 -20.70
CA VAL A 191 -10.25 7.61 -20.82
C VAL A 191 -10.60 7.38 -22.27
N SER A 192 -11.26 6.26 -22.56
CA SER A 192 -11.71 5.92 -23.91
C SER A 192 -12.70 6.96 -24.43
N ASP A 193 -12.55 7.34 -25.71
CA ASP A 193 -13.39 8.34 -26.38
C ASP A 193 -14.87 7.96 -26.41
N GLN A 194 -15.21 6.67 -26.29
CA GLN A 194 -16.61 6.25 -26.20
C GLN A 194 -17.36 6.85 -24.99
N TYR A 195 -16.63 7.37 -23.99
CA TYR A 195 -17.20 8.05 -22.82
C TYR A 195 -17.19 9.56 -23.02
N ASP A 196 -18.05 10.08 -23.91
CA ASP A 196 -18.21 11.52 -24.15
C ASP A 196 -18.89 12.25 -22.98
N ASP A 197 -18.84 13.59 -23.02
CA ASP A 197 -19.44 14.52 -22.04
C ASP A 197 -18.96 14.32 -20.59
N ILE A 198 -17.70 13.90 -20.43
CA ILE A 198 -17.06 13.77 -19.12
C ILE A 198 -16.60 15.11 -18.56
N GLU A 199 -16.69 15.25 -17.25
CA GLU A 199 -16.08 16.32 -16.47
C GLU A 199 -14.80 15.80 -15.82
N VAL A 200 -13.72 16.54 -15.95
CA VAL A 200 -12.41 16.21 -15.36
C VAL A 200 -12.04 17.28 -14.34
N ARG A 201 -11.67 16.81 -13.14
CA ARG A 201 -11.24 17.67 -12.04
C ARG A 201 -9.91 17.19 -11.48
N ILE A 202 -8.94 18.10 -11.44
CA ILE A 202 -7.68 17.88 -10.72
C ILE A 202 -7.89 18.29 -9.26
N GLY A 203 -7.63 17.38 -8.34
CA GLY A 203 -7.75 17.62 -6.91
C GLY A 203 -6.40 17.58 -6.19
N THR A 204 -6.23 18.48 -5.23
CA THR A 204 -5.01 18.60 -4.38
C THR A 204 -5.34 18.69 -2.89
N ASP A 205 -6.63 18.58 -2.56
CA ASP A 205 -7.22 18.89 -1.26
C ASP A 205 -7.23 17.71 -0.29
N THR A 206 -7.17 16.48 -0.80
CA THR A 206 -7.49 15.26 -0.05
C THR A 206 -6.33 14.27 0.08
N SER A 207 -5.27 14.44 -0.69
CA SER A 207 -4.10 13.56 -0.74
C SER A 207 -2.80 14.35 -0.74
N THR A 208 -1.71 13.68 -0.40
CA THR A 208 -0.36 14.27 -0.42
C THR A 208 0.09 14.61 -1.83
N PHE A 209 -0.35 13.80 -2.80
CA PHE A 209 -0.14 13.94 -4.24
C PHE A 209 -1.45 14.36 -4.93
N PRO A 210 -1.43 15.08 -6.05
CA PRO A 210 -2.62 15.37 -6.81
C PRO A 210 -3.31 14.09 -7.33
N TYR A 211 -4.59 14.20 -7.66
CA TYR A 211 -5.41 13.14 -8.25
C TYR A 211 -6.29 13.71 -9.36
N ILE A 212 -6.71 12.84 -10.29
CA ILE A 212 -7.62 13.18 -11.37
C ILE A 212 -8.95 12.47 -11.11
N GLU A 213 -10.03 13.24 -10.99
CA GLU A 213 -11.40 12.74 -10.88
C GLU A 213 -12.13 12.95 -12.20
N ILE A 214 -12.79 11.90 -12.68
CA ILE A 214 -13.55 11.89 -13.93
C ILE A 214 -14.98 11.40 -13.65
N THR A 215 -15.95 12.21 -14.05
CA THR A 215 -17.38 12.00 -13.77
C THR A 215 -18.24 12.42 -14.96
N GLY A 216 -19.53 12.10 -14.92
CA GLY A 216 -20.50 12.61 -15.91
C GLY A 216 -20.49 11.83 -17.22
N GLY A 217 -21.23 12.36 -18.20
CA GLY A 217 -21.33 11.75 -19.52
C GLY A 217 -21.83 10.30 -19.48
N ALA A 218 -21.22 9.45 -20.31
CA ALA A 218 -21.57 8.03 -20.38
C ALA A 218 -21.15 7.21 -19.13
N LEU A 219 -20.44 7.81 -18.16
CA LEU A 219 -20.17 7.17 -16.86
C LEU A 219 -21.41 7.17 -15.95
N GLY A 220 -22.40 8.03 -16.21
CA GLY A 220 -23.58 8.19 -15.35
C GLY A 220 -23.20 8.55 -13.92
N ASP A 221 -23.66 7.76 -12.95
CA ASP A 221 -23.33 7.94 -11.53
C ASP A 221 -21.94 7.42 -11.14
N MET A 222 -21.21 6.79 -12.08
CA MET A 222 -19.87 6.28 -11.82
C MET A 222 -18.87 7.43 -11.75
N ARG A 223 -17.94 7.29 -10.80
CA ARG A 223 -16.80 8.18 -10.64
C ARG A 223 -15.51 7.37 -10.78
N PHE A 224 -14.65 7.78 -11.70
CA PHE A 224 -13.30 7.26 -11.84
C PHE A 224 -12.31 8.23 -11.19
N VAL A 225 -11.36 7.70 -10.40
CA VAL A 225 -10.33 8.50 -9.74
C VAL A 225 -8.97 7.85 -9.96
N ALA A 226 -8.11 8.52 -10.71
CA ALA A 226 -6.70 8.16 -10.82
C ALA A 226 -5.93 8.85 -9.69
N PHE A 227 -5.23 8.07 -8.86
CA PHE A 227 -4.53 8.59 -7.68
C PHE A 227 -3.24 7.82 -7.40
N HIS A 228 -2.27 8.49 -6.78
CA HIS A 228 -1.06 7.87 -6.24
C HIS A 228 -1.06 7.98 -4.71
N SER A 229 -1.01 6.85 -3.99
CA SER A 229 -0.89 6.86 -2.52
C SER A 229 0.57 6.93 -2.07
N VAL A 230 0.84 7.67 -0.99
CA VAL A 230 2.13 7.59 -0.31
C VAL A 230 2.36 6.18 0.23
N ALA A 231 3.51 5.58 -0.07
CA ALA A 231 3.85 4.25 0.43
C ALA A 231 3.85 4.19 1.98
N PRO A 232 3.34 3.12 2.61
CA PRO A 232 3.27 2.97 4.06
C PRO A 232 4.63 2.56 4.67
N VAL A 233 5.66 3.37 4.43
CA VAL A 233 7.01 3.20 4.98
C VAL A 233 7.15 3.89 6.35
N PRO A 234 8.13 3.50 7.19
CA PRO A 234 8.41 4.22 8.45
C PRO A 234 8.56 5.73 8.20
N GLY A 235 7.80 6.55 8.92
CA GLY A 235 7.75 8.00 8.76
C GLY A 235 6.60 8.52 7.89
N SER A 236 6.05 7.71 6.99
CA SER A 236 5.00 8.12 6.02
C SER A 236 3.62 7.50 6.27
N VAL A 237 3.51 6.62 7.26
CA VAL A 237 2.24 5.95 7.64
C VAL A 237 1.10 6.93 7.99
N PRO A 238 1.32 8.06 8.68
CA PRO A 238 0.24 9.03 8.90
C PRO A 238 -0.37 9.59 7.62
N GLN A 239 0.46 9.88 6.61
CA GLN A 239 0.06 10.37 5.30
C GLN A 239 -0.70 9.29 4.52
N TRP A 240 -0.16 8.07 4.47
CA TRP A 240 -0.86 6.92 3.89
C TRP A 240 -2.25 6.71 4.51
N ASN A 241 -2.36 6.75 5.85
CA ASN A 241 -3.63 6.63 6.55
C ASN A 241 -4.63 7.75 6.22
N ALA A 242 -4.16 8.96 5.90
CA ALA A 242 -5.03 10.06 5.50
C ALA A 242 -5.61 9.79 4.10
N THR A 243 -4.76 9.39 3.14
CA THR A 243 -5.18 9.05 1.77
C THR A 243 -6.14 7.86 1.73
N SER A 244 -5.88 6.79 2.49
CA SER A 244 -6.76 5.60 2.53
C SER A 244 -8.17 5.89 3.06
N ARG A 245 -8.37 6.99 3.79
CA ARG A 245 -9.70 7.40 4.29
C ARG A 245 -10.55 8.13 3.25
N CYS A 246 -9.94 8.60 2.16
CA CYS A 246 -10.63 9.34 1.12
C CYS A 246 -11.35 8.46 0.11
N CYS A 247 -10.87 7.24 -0.07
CA CYS A 247 -11.51 6.23 -0.90
C CYS A 247 -11.75 4.97 -0.06
N PRO A 248 -12.66 5.01 0.94
CA PRO A 248 -13.08 3.77 1.59
C PRO A 248 -13.64 2.87 0.49
N ALA A 249 -13.14 1.63 0.36
CA ALA A 249 -13.53 0.70 -0.69
C ALA A 249 -15.05 0.70 -0.87
N GLY A 250 -15.51 1.35 -1.94
CA GLY A 250 -16.93 1.56 -2.21
C GLY A 250 -17.52 0.24 -2.70
N VAL A 251 -18.52 -0.25 -1.98
CA VAL A 251 -19.43 -1.29 -2.50
C VAL A 251 -20.06 -0.72 -3.78
N PRO A 252 -20.02 -1.43 -4.93
CA PRO A 252 -20.77 -1.00 -6.10
C PRO A 252 -22.23 -0.79 -5.71
N ALA A 253 -22.79 0.38 -5.99
CA ALA A 253 -24.13 0.75 -5.58
C ALA A 253 -25.14 -0.28 -6.13
N ARG A 254 -25.69 -1.10 -5.23
CA ARG A 254 -26.80 -2.00 -5.56
C ARG A 254 -28.04 -1.17 -5.78
N HIS A 255 -28.44 -0.99 -7.04
CA HIS A 255 -29.81 -0.57 -7.37
C HIS A 255 -30.81 -1.58 -6.75
N ARG A 256 -31.53 -1.15 -5.71
CA ARG A 256 -32.76 -1.82 -5.26
C ARG A 256 -33.96 -1.16 -5.95
N PRO A 257 -34.88 -1.91 -6.57
CA PRO A 257 -36.12 -1.33 -7.07
C PRO A 257 -37.08 -1.09 -5.90
N SER A 258 -37.64 0.12 -5.91
CA SER A 258 -38.86 0.60 -5.23
C SER A 258 -39.27 -0.06 -3.90
N TRP A 259 -39.13 0.66 -2.80
CA TRP A 259 -40.17 0.75 -1.77
C TRP A 259 -40.30 2.21 -1.30
N ARG A 260 -41.56 2.62 -1.17
CA ARG A 260 -42.06 3.98 -0.94
C ARG A 260 -41.86 4.40 0.53
N ALA A 261 -41.48 5.67 0.72
CA ALA A 261 -41.48 6.48 1.96
C ALA A 261 -40.54 5.96 3.08
N THR A 262 -39.61 6.73 3.64
CA THR A 262 -39.64 8.12 4.11
C THR A 262 -38.23 8.71 4.12
N SER A 263 -38.17 10.04 3.92
CA SER A 263 -37.04 10.97 4.10
C SER A 263 -35.69 10.41 4.59
N THR A 264 -34.72 10.34 3.69
CA THR A 264 -33.28 10.35 3.98
C THR A 264 -32.62 11.39 3.06
N PRO A 265 -31.66 12.21 3.55
CA PRO A 265 -31.03 13.23 2.72
C PRO A 265 -30.13 12.57 1.65
N PRO A 266 -29.82 13.26 0.54
CA PRO A 266 -28.92 12.74 -0.48
C PRO A 266 -27.56 12.46 0.14
N TRP A 267 -26.97 11.34 -0.26
CA TRP A 267 -25.66 10.86 0.17
C TRP A 267 -24.61 11.97 0.10
N THR A 268 -24.30 12.60 1.22
CA THR A 268 -23.02 13.28 1.39
C THR A 268 -21.97 12.20 1.58
N THR A 269 -21.26 11.86 0.49
CA THR A 269 -19.93 11.27 0.60
C THR A 269 -19.13 12.13 1.59
N PRO A 270 -18.40 11.55 2.56
CA PRO A 270 -17.58 12.34 3.45
C PRO A 270 -16.61 13.15 2.58
N ARG A 271 -16.74 14.48 2.55
CA ARG A 271 -15.69 15.33 2.02
C ARG A 271 -14.44 15.00 2.84
N CYS A 272 -13.38 14.60 2.18
CA CYS A 272 -12.09 14.40 2.83
C CYS A 272 -11.74 15.66 3.62
N GLY A 273 -11.36 15.49 4.88
CA GLY A 273 -10.73 16.56 5.63
C GLY A 273 -9.39 16.93 4.98
N PRO A 274 -8.94 18.19 5.10
CA PRO A 274 -7.69 18.63 4.48
C PRO A 274 -6.51 17.79 4.99
N ALA A 275 -5.66 17.33 4.08
CA ALA A 275 -4.39 16.71 4.45
C ALA A 275 -3.51 17.74 5.20
N PRO A 276 -2.76 17.33 6.24
CA PRO A 276 -1.86 18.24 6.94
C PRO A 276 -0.75 18.72 5.99
N ARG A 277 -0.53 20.05 5.92
CA ARG A 277 0.57 20.65 5.14
C ARG A 277 1.92 20.30 5.78
N VAL A 278 2.82 19.67 5.01
CA VAL A 278 4.21 19.42 5.39
C VAL A 278 5.15 19.90 4.28
N ALA A 279 6.28 20.51 4.68
CA ALA A 279 7.23 21.20 3.80
C ALA A 279 7.86 20.28 2.72
N ARG A 280 8.05 20.84 1.51
CA ARG A 280 8.61 20.18 0.30
C ARG A 280 9.94 19.45 0.54
N THR A 281 10.74 19.89 1.52
CA THR A 281 12.04 19.28 1.87
C THR A 281 11.98 17.92 2.56
N GLN A 282 10.85 17.53 3.18
CA GLN A 282 10.67 16.15 3.68
C GLN A 282 10.25 15.17 2.57
N ARG A 283 9.70 15.66 1.46
CA ARG A 283 9.19 14.86 0.34
C ARG A 283 10.31 14.13 -0.42
N HIS A 284 11.38 14.84 -0.77
CA HIS A 284 12.50 14.25 -1.51
C HIS A 284 13.35 13.24 -0.72
N ASN A 285 13.36 13.29 0.62
CA ASN A 285 14.24 12.43 1.41
C ASN A 285 13.67 11.01 1.61
N ALA A 286 12.34 10.84 1.63
CA ALA A 286 11.73 9.53 1.80
C ALA A 286 11.86 8.64 0.54
N ALA A 287 11.74 9.22 -0.65
CA ALA A 287 11.94 8.53 -1.93
C ALA A 287 13.43 8.18 -2.15
N ARG A 288 14.34 9.12 -1.89
CA ARG A 288 15.80 8.92 -2.09
C ARG A 288 16.47 7.96 -1.11
N ASP A 289 15.96 7.79 0.12
CA ASP A 289 16.59 6.89 1.10
C ASP A 289 16.35 5.40 0.78
N TRP A 290 15.38 5.10 -0.10
CA TRP A 290 15.13 3.75 -0.61
C TRP A 290 16.11 3.36 -1.74
N SER A 291 16.43 4.28 -2.65
CA SER A 291 17.35 4.03 -3.78
C SER A 291 18.80 3.78 -3.36
N ARG A 292 19.22 4.24 -2.17
CA ARG A 292 20.58 3.99 -1.65
C ARG A 292 20.78 2.61 -1.03
N ARG A 293 19.72 1.82 -0.79
CA ARG A 293 19.82 0.55 -0.03
C ARG A 293 19.72 -0.72 -0.87
N GLY A 294 19.54 -0.63 -2.19
CA GLY A 294 19.47 -1.79 -3.08
C GLY A 294 20.34 -1.65 -4.33
N GLY A 295 21.57 -2.19 -4.30
CA GLY A 295 22.39 -2.39 -5.50
C GLY A 295 23.91 -2.32 -5.24
N PRO A 296 24.73 -3.28 -5.73
CA PRO A 296 26.15 -3.34 -5.42
C PRO A 296 26.95 -2.31 -6.26
N ALA A 297 27.98 -1.75 -5.63
CA ALA A 297 28.94 -0.86 -6.24
C ALA A 297 29.76 -1.55 -7.35
N ARG A 298 29.85 -0.92 -8.54
CA ARG A 298 31.09 -0.66 -9.32
C ARG A 298 30.77 -0.24 -10.78
N SER A 299 31.18 0.96 -11.18
CA SER A 299 32.41 1.14 -11.98
C SER A 299 32.66 2.63 -12.23
N SER A 300 33.93 3.00 -12.15
CA SER A 300 34.45 4.36 -12.20
C SER A 300 34.52 4.90 -13.63
N GLY A 301 33.55 5.74 -14.01
CA GLY A 301 33.64 6.62 -15.17
C GLY A 301 34.17 7.99 -14.77
N ARG A 302 35.36 8.35 -15.27
CA ARG A 302 36.04 9.63 -15.07
C ARG A 302 35.18 10.77 -15.65
N THR A 303 34.47 11.51 -14.79
CA THR A 303 33.74 12.72 -15.18
C THR A 303 34.65 13.93 -15.00
N ASP A 304 34.97 14.59 -16.12
CA ASP A 304 35.67 15.88 -16.17
C ASP A 304 34.77 16.94 -15.51
N ARG A 305 34.97 17.22 -14.22
CA ARG A 305 34.18 18.24 -13.50
C ARG A 305 34.58 19.63 -13.99
N ARG A 306 33.70 20.26 -14.77
CA ARG A 306 33.69 21.72 -14.96
C ARG A 306 32.76 22.32 -13.92
N SER A 307 33.28 23.25 -13.11
CA SER A 307 32.46 24.08 -12.22
C SER A 307 32.30 25.46 -12.85
N THR A 308 31.06 25.84 -13.13
CA THR A 308 30.71 27.20 -13.55
C THR A 308 30.06 27.89 -12.36
N THR A 309 30.65 29.01 -11.92
CA THR A 309 30.11 29.80 -10.81
C THR A 309 29.65 31.14 -11.38
N CYS A 310 28.37 31.46 -11.20
CA CYS A 310 27.79 32.75 -11.58
C CYS A 310 27.34 33.47 -10.31
N SER A 311 27.77 34.71 -10.13
CA SER A 311 27.31 35.55 -9.02
C SER A 311 26.06 36.33 -9.43
N PRO A 312 25.05 36.47 -8.56
CA PRO A 312 23.85 37.22 -8.87
C PRO A 312 24.16 38.73 -8.96
N PRO A 313 23.40 39.49 -9.79
CA PRO A 313 23.59 40.93 -9.91
C PRO A 313 23.23 41.64 -8.59
N ARG A 314 24.10 42.57 -8.16
CA ARG A 314 23.78 43.47 -7.03
C ARG A 314 22.74 44.49 -7.47
N ALA A 315 21.77 44.76 -6.59
CA ALA A 315 20.55 45.53 -6.81
C ALA A 315 20.71 47.03 -7.18
N SER A 316 21.88 47.50 -7.59
CA SER A 316 22.11 48.93 -7.88
C SER A 316 22.59 49.27 -9.29
N ARG A 317 22.77 48.32 -10.23
CA ARG A 317 23.00 48.62 -11.67
C ARG A 317 22.50 47.51 -12.62
N PRO A 318 21.84 47.82 -13.74
CA PRO A 318 21.42 46.83 -14.72
C PRO A 318 22.54 46.57 -15.73
N ARG A 319 23.33 45.52 -15.53
CA ARG A 319 24.15 44.88 -16.57
C ARG A 319 24.16 43.35 -16.37
N PRO A 320 24.30 42.56 -17.45
CA PRO A 320 24.17 41.10 -17.38
C PRO A 320 25.32 40.46 -16.59
N SER A 321 25.03 39.32 -15.96
CA SER A 321 25.94 38.54 -15.14
C SER A 321 27.14 38.03 -15.94
N THR A 322 28.35 38.28 -15.45
CA THR A 322 29.58 37.65 -15.94
C THR A 322 29.77 36.30 -15.24
N CYS A 323 29.84 35.23 -16.03
CA CYS A 323 30.20 33.89 -15.55
C CYS A 323 31.63 33.55 -15.99
N THR A 324 32.46 33.08 -15.07
CA THR A 324 33.84 32.67 -15.34
C THR A 324 33.95 31.16 -15.18
N THR A 325 34.51 30.48 -16.18
CA THR A 325 34.75 29.03 -16.14
C THR A 325 36.24 28.79 -15.95
N SER A 326 36.65 28.08 -14.90
CA SER A 326 38.04 27.66 -14.72
C SER A 326 38.17 26.14 -14.85
N ARG A 327 39.30 25.68 -15.39
CA ARG A 327 39.64 24.27 -15.57
C ARG A 327 40.86 23.99 -14.71
N ALA A 328 40.73 23.12 -13.71
CA ALA A 328 41.88 22.70 -12.92
C ALA A 328 42.73 21.70 -13.74
N ALA A 329 43.93 22.10 -14.13
CA ALA A 329 44.91 21.19 -14.73
C ALA A 329 45.66 20.47 -13.61
N THR A 330 45.55 19.14 -13.54
CA THR A 330 46.36 18.31 -12.64
C THR A 330 47.56 17.78 -13.42
N THR A 331 48.75 18.31 -13.15
CA THR A 331 50.04 17.74 -13.56
C THR A 331 50.34 16.50 -12.71
N ALA A 332 50.68 15.39 -13.34
CA ALA A 332 51.17 14.19 -12.67
C ALA A 332 52.71 14.24 -12.56
N PRO A 333 53.33 13.76 -11.46
CA PRO A 333 54.77 13.56 -11.41
C PRO A 333 55.16 12.24 -12.08
N SER A 334 56.34 12.24 -12.70
CA SER A 334 57.01 11.08 -13.34
C SER A 334 57.46 10.03 -12.34
#